data_AF-A0A2V9JG10-F1
#
_entry.id   AF-A0A2V9JG10-F1
#
_cell.length_a   1.000
_cell.length_b   1.000
_cell.length_c   1.000
_cell.angle_alpha   90.00
_cell.angle_beta   90.00
_cell.angle_gamma   90.00
#
_symmetry.space_group_name_H-M   'P 1'
#
loop_
_entity.id
_entity.type
_entity.pdbx_description
1 polymer ?
#
loop_
_entity_poly.entity_id
_entity_poly.type
_entity_poly.pdbx_seq_one_letter_code
_entity_poly.pdbx_strand_id
1 'polypeptide(L)'
;MRVKSKTSLGKLLLVLGLLLVVNSAYIAAFGDPTLFYVVNGLLHPALGLLVAALFVAFLAQHRGDFAGFAGKGSVALLVLATVFGIYLAIVGMTRPHSLVLYAHVGAAVTGLLALMVHLRPRARVPNSELRTPNSQTAWRWSAGVLMASAAFYGAVTLYHRLYPNPRYVIRNPQTVPLSMDEEGGGAQSFMFPSSAETPDGKPIFSEFFMSSESCRRCHRDIYDQWQSSMHHFASFNNQWYRKSIEYMQDTVGIKPSLWCGGCHDHALSIANQMQKFPIRDIENTRAGQNGLGCMSCHAIVHVDSSMGQGGITFEYPKLAELAESNNPLLRFLHDYDVKLNPKPHRNAFLKPFHRLPDQVPQFCSACHKVHLDVPVNHYRWIRGFNDYDNWQASGVSGQGARSFYYPPKPQNCVDCHMPLVRSGNFGNTKGFVHSHRFAAANTAVPTSYGDLEQVEEVE
;
A
#
# COMPACT_ATOMS: atom_id res chain seq x y z
N MET A 1 23.16 9.14 -49.42
CA MET A 1 22.92 9.46 -47.99
C MET A 1 21.49 9.20 -47.50
N ARG A 2 20.44 9.63 -48.23
CA ARG A 2 19.03 9.53 -47.80
C ARG A 2 18.52 8.11 -47.43
N VAL A 3 18.95 7.07 -48.14
CA VAL A 3 18.48 5.67 -47.92
C VAL A 3 19.08 5.01 -46.67
N LYS A 4 20.35 5.33 -46.31
CA LYS A 4 20.98 4.84 -45.06
C LYS A 4 20.31 5.43 -43.80
N SER A 5 19.87 6.69 -43.89
CA SER A 5 19.18 7.38 -42.78
C SER A 5 17.80 6.76 -42.48
N LYS A 6 16.99 6.47 -43.52
CA LYS A 6 15.65 5.84 -43.36
C LYS A 6 15.71 4.46 -42.68
N THR A 7 16.70 3.64 -43.04
CA THR A 7 16.85 2.27 -42.51
C THR A 7 17.40 2.23 -41.08
N SER A 8 18.20 3.22 -40.67
CA SER A 8 18.68 3.36 -39.29
C SER A 8 17.55 3.76 -38.34
N LEU A 9 16.69 4.70 -38.74
CA LEU A 9 15.54 5.16 -37.95
C LEU A 9 14.57 4.02 -37.63
N GLY A 10 14.18 3.22 -38.63
CA GLY A 10 13.25 2.11 -38.45
C GLY A 10 13.79 1.01 -37.51
N LYS A 11 15.10 0.74 -37.54
CA LYS A 11 15.74 -0.21 -36.61
C LYS A 11 15.73 0.32 -35.18
N LEU A 12 16.10 1.58 -34.99
CA LEU A 12 16.09 2.22 -33.67
C LEU A 12 14.67 2.24 -33.07
N LEU A 13 13.68 2.65 -33.87
CA LEU A 13 12.27 2.64 -33.48
C LEU A 13 11.80 1.24 -33.08
N LEU A 14 12.15 0.21 -33.85
CA LEU A 14 11.81 -1.17 -33.52
C LEU A 14 12.42 -1.59 -32.18
N VAL A 15 13.73 -1.39 -31.99
CA VAL A 15 14.42 -1.80 -30.76
C VAL A 15 13.81 -1.10 -29.53
N LEU A 16 13.63 0.22 -29.59
CA LEU A 16 13.06 0.98 -28.48
C LEU A 16 11.57 0.67 -28.26
N GLY A 17 10.81 0.40 -29.32
CA GLY A 17 9.42 -0.04 -29.23
C GLY A 17 9.28 -1.40 -28.57
N LEU A 18 10.15 -2.36 -28.89
CA LEU A 18 10.17 -3.67 -28.22
C LEU A 18 10.60 -3.54 -26.76
N LEU A 19 11.59 -2.70 -26.47
CA LEU A 19 11.99 -2.39 -25.10
C LEU A 19 10.83 -1.79 -24.30
N LEU A 20 10.04 -0.91 -24.91
CA LEU A 20 8.86 -0.31 -24.30
C LEU A 20 7.80 -1.37 -23.97
N VAL A 21 7.56 -2.33 -24.87
CA VAL A 21 6.63 -3.45 -24.63
C VAL A 21 7.11 -4.31 -23.45
N VAL A 22 8.39 -4.66 -23.40
CA VAL A 22 8.97 -5.44 -22.29
C VAL A 22 8.87 -4.69 -20.97
N ASN A 23 9.23 -3.41 -20.95
CA ASN A 23 9.09 -2.55 -19.77
C ASN A 23 7.62 -2.43 -19.33
N SER A 24 6.67 -2.29 -20.27
CA SER A 24 5.23 -2.24 -19.99
C SER A 24 4.74 -3.51 -19.30
N ALA A 25 5.18 -4.69 -19.77
CA ALA A 25 4.82 -5.96 -19.16
C ALA A 25 5.42 -6.12 -17.77
N TYR A 26 6.67 -5.67 -17.57
CA TYR A 26 7.32 -5.65 -16.25
C TYR A 26 6.57 -4.78 -15.24
N ILE A 27 6.27 -3.52 -15.57
CA ILE A 27 5.56 -2.61 -14.66
C ILE A 27 4.11 -3.06 -14.40
N ALA A 28 3.46 -3.69 -15.38
CA ALA A 28 2.12 -4.24 -15.22
C ALA A 28 2.12 -5.46 -14.28
N ALA A 29 3.12 -6.34 -14.40
CA ALA A 29 3.24 -7.55 -13.61
C ALA A 29 3.55 -7.25 -12.14
N PHE A 30 4.60 -6.48 -11.88
CA PHE A 30 5.09 -6.21 -10.52
C PHE A 30 4.55 -4.92 -9.93
N GLY A 31 4.81 -4.70 -8.65
CA GLY A 31 4.47 -3.48 -7.93
C GLY A 31 5.27 -3.41 -6.64
N ASP A 32 6.54 -3.75 -6.72
CA ASP A 32 7.41 -3.88 -5.55
C ASP A 32 7.97 -2.52 -5.17
N PRO A 33 8.05 -2.17 -3.87
CA PRO A 33 8.63 -0.93 -3.40
C PRO A 33 10.17 -1.01 -3.42
N THR A 34 10.75 -1.19 -4.61
CA THR A 34 12.20 -1.25 -4.83
C THR A 34 12.63 -0.13 -5.76
N LEU A 35 13.87 0.35 -5.59
CA LEU A 35 14.44 1.37 -6.45
C LEU A 35 14.45 0.94 -7.92
N PHE A 36 14.71 -0.34 -8.19
CA PHE A 36 14.69 -0.88 -9.56
C PHE A 36 13.31 -0.76 -10.22
N TYR A 37 12.23 -1.05 -9.48
CA TYR A 37 10.88 -0.90 -9.99
C TYR A 37 10.52 0.57 -10.20
N VAL A 38 10.85 1.45 -9.24
CA VAL A 38 10.64 2.90 -9.33
C VAL A 38 11.32 3.48 -10.58
N VAL A 39 12.59 3.14 -10.81
CA VAL A 39 13.33 3.57 -12.01
C VAL A 39 12.64 3.09 -13.30
N ASN A 40 12.14 1.86 -13.33
CA ASN A 40 11.39 1.35 -14.50
C ASN A 40 10.04 2.07 -14.71
N GLY A 41 9.38 2.48 -13.62
CA GLY A 41 8.16 3.29 -13.65
C GLY A 41 8.40 4.68 -14.25
N LEU A 42 9.51 5.33 -13.88
CA LEU A 42 9.94 6.62 -14.45
C LEU A 42 10.47 6.50 -15.89
N LEU A 43 11.13 5.39 -16.21
CA LEU A 43 11.66 5.12 -17.55
C LEU A 43 10.53 4.93 -18.57
N HIS A 44 9.40 4.36 -18.16
CA HIS A 44 8.26 4.07 -19.03
C HIS A 44 7.74 5.29 -19.82
N PRO A 45 7.34 6.42 -19.20
CA PRO A 45 6.89 7.60 -19.93
C PRO A 45 8.01 8.23 -20.77
N ALA A 46 9.27 8.24 -20.28
CA ALA A 46 10.40 8.77 -21.04
C ALA A 46 10.64 7.97 -22.33
N LEU A 47 10.64 6.65 -22.24
CA LEU A 47 10.77 5.74 -23.37
C LEU A 47 9.56 5.85 -24.31
N GLY A 48 8.34 5.98 -23.75
CA GLY A 48 7.11 6.19 -24.52
C GLY A 48 7.14 7.46 -25.37
N LEU A 49 7.58 8.59 -24.80
CA LEU A 49 7.75 9.86 -25.51
C LEU A 49 8.80 9.77 -26.62
N LEU A 50 9.94 9.12 -26.34
CA LEU A 50 10.99 8.90 -27.33
C LEU A 50 10.49 8.04 -28.49
N VAL A 51 9.82 6.93 -28.21
CA VAL A 51 9.22 6.06 -29.23
C VAL A 51 8.16 6.81 -30.05
N ALA A 52 7.32 7.62 -29.40
CA ALA A 52 6.33 8.45 -30.10
C ALA A 52 6.99 9.45 -31.06
N ALA A 53 8.03 10.17 -30.62
CA ALA A 53 8.76 11.11 -31.46
C ALA A 53 9.43 10.43 -32.66
N LEU A 54 10.08 9.28 -32.44
CA LEU A 54 10.67 8.47 -33.50
C LEU A 54 9.61 7.92 -34.46
N PHE A 55 8.44 7.54 -33.96
CA PHE A 55 7.32 7.09 -34.78
C PHE A 55 6.77 8.22 -35.65
N VAL A 56 6.64 9.44 -35.13
CA VAL A 56 6.24 10.61 -35.93
C VAL A 56 7.25 10.89 -37.04
N ALA A 57 8.55 10.85 -36.75
CA ALA A 57 9.60 10.98 -37.76
C ALA A 57 9.52 9.87 -38.82
N PHE A 58 9.23 8.63 -38.39
CA PHE A 58 9.06 7.48 -39.29
C PHE A 58 7.84 7.64 -40.20
N LEU A 59 6.70 8.07 -39.65
CA LEU A 59 5.46 8.36 -40.41
C LEU A 59 5.68 9.46 -41.45
N ALA A 60 6.43 10.51 -41.11
CA ALA A 60 6.75 11.59 -42.05
C ALA A 60 7.55 11.09 -43.27
N GLN A 61 8.38 10.05 -43.09
CA GLN A 61 9.17 9.43 -44.16
C GLN A 61 8.41 8.39 -45.00
N HIS A 62 7.27 7.89 -44.49
CA HIS A 62 6.50 6.76 -45.05
C HIS A 62 5.00 7.07 -45.16
N ARG A 63 4.61 8.32 -45.39
CA ARG A 63 3.19 8.77 -45.36
C ARG A 63 2.28 7.96 -46.28
N GLY A 64 2.77 7.57 -47.46
CA GLY A 64 2.02 6.77 -48.42
C GLY A 64 1.63 5.38 -47.88
N ASP A 65 2.47 4.80 -47.03
CA ASP A 65 2.23 3.46 -46.47
C ASP A 65 1.10 3.42 -45.44
N PHE A 66 0.72 4.57 -44.87
CA PHE A 66 -0.29 4.70 -43.82
C PHE A 66 -1.60 5.36 -44.30
N ALA A 67 -1.76 5.65 -45.58
CA ALA A 67 -2.91 6.39 -46.11
C ALA A 67 -4.27 5.67 -46.01
N GLY A 68 -4.28 4.33 -45.94
CA GLY A 68 -5.50 3.51 -45.85
C GLY A 68 -6.16 3.50 -44.47
N PHE A 69 -7.42 3.05 -44.40
CA PHE A 69 -8.22 3.00 -43.15
C PHE A 69 -7.49 2.32 -41.99
N ALA A 70 -6.92 1.13 -42.23
CA ALA A 70 -6.15 0.40 -41.21
C ALA A 70 -4.88 1.14 -40.75
N GLY A 71 -4.20 1.83 -41.66
CA GLY A 71 -3.01 2.63 -41.36
C GLY A 71 -3.35 3.84 -40.49
N LYS A 72 -4.35 4.62 -40.92
CA LYS A 72 -4.86 5.76 -40.16
C LYS A 72 -5.43 5.35 -38.79
N GLY A 73 -6.16 4.24 -38.73
CA GLY A 73 -6.72 3.71 -37.49
C GLY A 73 -5.66 3.30 -36.47
N SER A 74 -4.61 2.59 -36.90
CA SER A 74 -3.50 2.23 -36.00
C SER A 74 -2.74 3.45 -35.49
N VAL A 75 -2.49 4.45 -36.35
CA VAL A 75 -1.86 5.73 -35.94
C VAL A 75 -2.76 6.47 -34.95
N ALA A 76 -4.07 6.55 -35.20
CA ALA A 76 -5.01 7.23 -34.31
C ALA A 76 -5.03 6.60 -32.91
N LEU A 77 -5.05 5.26 -32.82
CA LEU A 77 -4.98 4.55 -31.55
C LEU A 77 -3.67 4.81 -30.80
N LEU A 78 -2.54 4.81 -31.49
CA LEU A 78 -1.25 5.10 -30.86
C LEU A 78 -1.15 6.57 -30.41
N VAL A 79 -1.70 7.51 -31.17
CA VAL A 79 -1.81 8.92 -30.76
C VAL A 79 -2.68 9.04 -29.51
N LEU A 80 -3.84 8.39 -29.47
CA LEU A 80 -4.69 8.37 -28.28
C LEU A 80 -3.95 7.79 -27.06
N ALA A 81 -3.22 6.69 -27.24
CA ALA A 81 -2.38 6.12 -26.20
C ALA A 81 -1.34 7.14 -25.70
N THR A 82 -0.63 7.83 -26.59
CA THR A 82 0.34 8.87 -26.22
C THR A 82 -0.32 10.03 -25.49
N VAL A 83 -1.46 10.53 -25.96
CA VAL A 83 -2.20 11.63 -25.32
C VAL A 83 -2.63 11.25 -23.90
N PHE A 84 -3.23 10.07 -23.72
CA PHE A 84 -3.59 9.59 -22.40
C PHE A 84 -2.37 9.34 -21.50
N GLY A 85 -1.27 8.85 -22.06
CA GLY A 85 -0.01 8.66 -21.34
C GLY A 85 0.60 9.98 -20.83
N ILE A 86 0.62 11.01 -21.69
CA ILE A 86 1.05 12.37 -21.31
C ILE A 86 0.14 12.95 -20.23
N TYR A 87 -1.17 12.82 -20.41
CA TYR A 87 -2.13 13.26 -19.40
C TYR A 87 -1.85 12.59 -18.05
N LEU A 88 -1.72 11.27 -18.01
CA LEU A 88 -1.44 10.50 -16.78
C LEU A 88 -0.08 10.84 -16.16
N ALA A 89 0.94 11.16 -16.97
CA ALA A 89 2.23 11.62 -16.47
C ALA A 89 2.14 12.98 -15.75
N ILE A 90 1.17 13.82 -16.13
CA ILE A 90 0.96 15.15 -15.52
C ILE A 90 0.03 15.07 -14.30
N VAL A 91 -1.12 14.39 -14.42
CA VAL A 91 -2.13 14.34 -13.36
C VAL A 91 -1.95 13.19 -12.36
N GLY A 92 -1.15 12.18 -12.71
CA GLY A 92 -0.94 10.96 -11.92
C GLY A 92 -1.94 9.84 -12.24
N MET A 93 -1.50 8.59 -12.05
CA MET A 93 -2.30 7.37 -12.24
C MET A 93 -3.14 7.04 -10.99
N THR A 94 -3.83 8.05 -10.44
CA THR A 94 -4.66 7.92 -9.23
C THR A 94 -6.00 7.22 -9.52
N ARG A 95 -6.73 6.80 -8.48
CA ARG A 95 -8.00 6.07 -8.63
C ARG A 95 -9.04 6.82 -9.48
N PRO A 96 -9.26 8.14 -9.31
CA PRO A 96 -10.15 8.92 -10.17
C PRO A 96 -9.79 8.88 -11.66
N HIS A 97 -8.52 8.69 -12.01
CA HIS A 97 -8.04 8.64 -13.40
C HIS A 97 -7.87 7.22 -13.95
N SER A 98 -8.38 6.20 -13.25
CA SER A 98 -8.25 4.79 -13.65
C SER A 98 -8.85 4.48 -15.02
N LEU A 99 -9.95 5.13 -15.41
CA LEU A 99 -10.53 4.99 -16.75
C LEU A 99 -9.53 5.42 -17.84
N VAL A 100 -8.82 6.53 -17.62
CA VAL A 100 -7.82 7.04 -18.57
C VAL A 100 -6.62 6.09 -18.67
N LEU A 101 -6.22 5.48 -17.56
CA LEU A 101 -5.22 4.41 -17.56
C LEU A 101 -5.67 3.20 -18.40
N TYR A 102 -6.89 2.71 -18.21
CA TYR A 102 -7.41 1.60 -19.02
C TYR A 102 -7.53 1.98 -20.50
N ALA A 103 -7.93 3.22 -20.80
CA ALA A 103 -7.98 3.73 -22.17
C ALA A 103 -6.58 3.83 -22.80
N HIS A 104 -5.57 4.30 -22.04
CA HIS A 104 -4.17 4.32 -22.46
C HIS A 104 -3.67 2.92 -22.82
N VAL A 105 -3.84 1.95 -21.91
CA VAL A 105 -3.40 0.56 -22.11
C VAL A 105 -4.15 -0.09 -23.27
N GLY A 106 -5.48 0.07 -23.32
CA GLY A 106 -6.32 -0.47 -24.38
C GLY A 106 -5.95 0.08 -25.76
N ALA A 107 -5.77 1.40 -25.87
CA ALA A 107 -5.35 2.05 -27.11
C ALA A 107 -3.92 1.65 -27.53
N ALA A 108 -2.99 1.50 -26.59
CA ALA A 108 -1.63 1.05 -26.88
C ALA A 108 -1.61 -0.39 -27.42
N VAL A 109 -2.27 -1.33 -26.74
CA VAL A 109 -2.31 -2.74 -27.14
C VAL A 109 -3.02 -2.90 -28.48
N THR A 110 -4.21 -2.32 -28.64
CA THR A 110 -4.96 -2.41 -29.90
C THR A 110 -4.25 -1.70 -31.05
N GLY A 111 -3.64 -0.54 -30.79
CA GLY A 111 -2.84 0.20 -31.77
C GLY A 111 -1.62 -0.57 -32.25
N LEU A 112 -0.88 -1.22 -31.34
CA LEU A 112 0.27 -2.07 -31.69
C LEU A 112 -0.14 -3.30 -32.51
N LEU A 113 -1.22 -3.98 -32.11
CA LEU A 113 -1.75 -5.12 -32.87
C LEU A 113 -2.22 -4.71 -34.27
N ALA A 114 -2.95 -3.60 -34.37
CA ALA A 114 -3.41 -3.07 -35.65
C ALA A 114 -2.22 -2.65 -36.55
N LEU A 115 -1.19 -2.02 -35.98
CA LEU A 115 0.04 -1.66 -36.68
C LEU A 115 0.74 -2.91 -37.23
N MET A 116 0.85 -3.98 -36.43
CA MET A 116 1.45 -5.23 -36.88
C MET A 116 0.67 -5.90 -38.01
N VAL A 117 -0.65 -5.90 -37.94
CA VAL A 117 -1.51 -6.44 -39.00
C VAL A 117 -1.36 -5.60 -40.28
N HIS A 118 -1.34 -4.28 -40.16
CA HIS A 118 -1.19 -3.35 -41.30
C HIS A 118 0.18 -3.47 -42.00
N LEU A 119 1.25 -3.69 -41.24
CA LEU A 119 2.61 -3.80 -41.78
C LEU A 119 2.94 -5.20 -42.35
N ARG A 120 2.19 -6.26 -41.97
CA ARG A 120 2.47 -7.65 -42.38
C ARG A 120 2.44 -7.87 -43.91
N PRO A 121 1.44 -7.39 -44.67
CA PRO A 121 1.43 -7.55 -46.13
C PRO A 121 2.54 -6.73 -46.80
N ARG A 122 2.81 -5.52 -46.28
CA ARG A 122 3.81 -4.59 -46.82
C ARG A 122 5.25 -5.06 -46.61
N ALA A 123 5.48 -5.95 -45.65
CA ALA A 123 6.76 -6.67 -45.48
C ALA A 123 6.95 -7.83 -46.49
N ARG A 124 5.90 -8.23 -47.22
CA ARG A 124 5.91 -9.36 -48.17
C ARG A 124 5.85 -8.93 -49.65
N VAL A 125 5.33 -7.75 -49.96
CA VAL A 125 5.17 -7.26 -51.34
C VAL A 125 6.52 -6.85 -51.94
N PRO A 126 6.90 -7.34 -53.13
CA PRO A 126 8.25 -7.16 -53.66
C PRO A 126 8.74 -5.72 -53.89
N ASN A 127 7.83 -4.76 -54.07
CA ASN A 127 8.12 -3.35 -54.40
C ASN A 127 7.67 -2.34 -53.31
N SER A 128 7.47 -2.80 -52.07
CA SER A 128 7.12 -1.92 -50.95
C SER A 128 8.35 -1.14 -50.45
N GLU A 129 8.22 0.17 -50.20
CA GLU A 129 9.29 0.98 -49.59
C GLU A 129 9.70 0.47 -48.19
N LEU A 130 8.81 -0.26 -47.51
CA LEU A 130 9.03 -0.88 -46.21
C LEU A 130 9.69 -2.27 -46.29
N ARG A 131 9.83 -2.86 -47.49
CA ARG A 131 10.47 -4.17 -47.67
C ARG A 131 11.99 -4.01 -47.54
N THR A 132 12.50 -4.24 -46.34
CA THR A 132 13.93 -4.47 -46.10
C THR A 132 14.22 -5.98 -46.04
N PRO A 133 15.47 -6.44 -46.25
CA PRO A 133 15.86 -7.84 -46.10
C PRO A 133 15.44 -8.43 -44.74
N ASN A 134 15.32 -7.58 -43.70
CA ASN A 134 15.03 -7.98 -42.33
C ASN A 134 13.58 -7.70 -41.91
N SER A 135 12.70 -7.26 -42.81
CA SER A 135 11.31 -6.86 -42.47
C SER A 135 10.46 -8.02 -41.92
N GLN A 136 10.60 -9.23 -42.48
CA GLN A 136 9.94 -10.42 -41.94
C GLN A 136 10.50 -10.82 -40.57
N THR A 137 11.81 -10.69 -40.39
CA THR A 137 12.50 -10.92 -39.12
C THR A 137 12.01 -9.95 -38.05
N ALA A 138 11.88 -8.66 -38.37
CA ALA A 138 11.34 -7.63 -37.49
C ALA A 138 9.90 -7.93 -37.04
N TRP A 139 9.03 -8.37 -37.96
CA TRP A 139 7.66 -8.76 -37.62
C TRP A 139 7.63 -9.99 -36.69
N ARG A 140 8.46 -11.02 -36.98
CA ARG A 140 8.58 -12.23 -36.14
C ARG A 140 9.07 -11.89 -34.73
N TRP A 141 10.09 -11.04 -34.60
CA TRP A 141 10.55 -10.55 -33.30
C TRP A 141 9.47 -9.78 -32.55
N SER A 142 8.74 -8.90 -33.25
CA SER A 142 7.64 -8.14 -32.64
C SER A 142 6.53 -9.05 -32.10
N ALA A 143 6.13 -10.04 -32.90
CA ALA A 143 5.15 -11.04 -32.46
C ALA A 143 5.67 -11.86 -31.28
N GLY A 144 6.91 -12.34 -31.34
CA GLY A 144 7.55 -13.12 -30.29
C GLY A 144 7.64 -12.34 -28.97
N VAL A 145 8.10 -11.08 -29.01
CA VAL A 145 8.21 -10.23 -27.82
C VAL A 145 6.83 -9.92 -27.22
N LEU A 146 5.81 -9.62 -28.05
CA LEU A 146 4.46 -9.37 -27.54
C LEU A 146 3.86 -10.62 -26.88
N MET A 147 4.00 -11.79 -27.51
CA MET A 147 3.51 -13.05 -26.92
C MET A 147 4.27 -13.41 -25.64
N ALA A 148 5.59 -13.28 -25.63
CA ALA A 148 6.41 -13.52 -24.46
C ALA A 148 6.05 -12.55 -23.32
N SER A 149 5.84 -11.26 -23.63
CA SER A 149 5.44 -10.23 -22.66
C SER A 149 4.05 -10.49 -22.07
N ALA A 150 3.09 -10.91 -22.91
CA ALA A 150 1.76 -11.29 -22.46
C ALA A 150 1.77 -12.56 -21.60
N ALA A 151 2.54 -13.58 -22.02
CA ALA A 151 2.72 -14.82 -21.28
C ALA A 151 3.41 -14.56 -19.94
N PHE A 152 4.44 -13.71 -19.92
CA PHE A 152 5.14 -13.28 -18.72
C PHE A 152 4.19 -12.60 -17.72
N TYR A 153 3.45 -11.59 -18.19
CA TYR A 153 2.46 -10.90 -17.35
C TYR A 153 1.40 -11.86 -16.80
N GLY A 154 0.88 -12.76 -17.66
CA GLY A 154 -0.09 -13.77 -17.25
C GLY A 154 0.45 -14.75 -16.22
N ALA A 155 1.68 -15.26 -16.42
CA ALA A 155 2.34 -16.19 -15.52
C ALA A 155 2.62 -15.57 -14.15
N VAL A 156 3.16 -14.34 -14.11
CA VAL A 156 3.43 -13.63 -12.85
C VAL A 156 2.12 -13.32 -12.11
N THR A 157 1.09 -12.87 -12.82
CA THR A 157 -0.23 -12.60 -12.23
C THR A 157 -0.84 -13.87 -11.65
N LEU A 158 -0.76 -14.99 -12.37
CA LEU A 158 -1.25 -16.28 -11.89
C LEU A 158 -0.45 -16.77 -10.69
N TYR A 159 0.89 -16.65 -10.72
CA TYR A 159 1.76 -17.03 -9.61
C TYR A 159 1.41 -16.27 -8.33
N HIS A 160 1.30 -14.93 -8.37
CA HIS A 160 0.93 -14.14 -7.19
C HIS A 160 -0.48 -14.43 -6.66
N ARG A 161 -1.39 -14.88 -7.53
CA ARG A 161 -2.74 -15.29 -7.13
C ARG A 161 -2.76 -16.66 -6.46
N LEU A 162 -1.94 -17.61 -6.93
CA LEU A 162 -1.85 -18.97 -6.39
C LEU A 162 -0.95 -19.07 -5.15
N TYR A 163 0.07 -18.21 -5.07
CA TYR A 163 1.07 -18.19 -4.00
C TYR A 163 1.15 -16.79 -3.37
N PRO A 164 0.11 -16.37 -2.60
CA PRO A 164 0.18 -15.13 -1.85
C PRO A 164 1.31 -15.20 -0.81
N ASN A 165 1.89 -14.04 -0.48
CA ASN A 165 2.93 -13.97 0.54
C ASN A 165 2.35 -14.47 1.88
N PRO A 166 2.90 -15.55 2.48
CA PRO A 166 2.36 -16.13 3.70
C PRO A 166 2.39 -15.15 4.88
N ARG A 167 3.33 -14.20 4.91
CA ARG A 167 3.36 -13.16 5.96
C ARG A 167 2.12 -12.27 5.98
N TYR A 168 1.42 -12.16 4.85
CA TYR A 168 0.21 -11.33 4.73
C TYR A 168 -1.09 -12.09 4.94
N VAL A 169 -0.99 -13.37 5.34
CA VAL A 169 -2.15 -14.21 5.63
C VAL A 169 -2.11 -14.57 7.11
N ILE A 170 -3.11 -14.10 7.86
CA ILE A 170 -3.22 -14.39 9.28
C ILE A 170 -3.70 -15.84 9.45
N ARG A 171 -2.98 -16.64 10.23
CA ARG A 171 -3.32 -18.04 10.51
C ARG A 171 -3.09 -18.35 11.97
N ASN A 172 -4.14 -18.75 12.67
CA ASN A 172 -4.01 -19.18 14.05
C ASN A 172 -3.17 -20.47 14.14
N PRO A 173 -2.26 -20.57 15.11
CA PRO A 173 -1.52 -21.80 15.36
C PRO A 173 -2.48 -22.92 15.79
N GLN A 174 -2.07 -24.17 15.56
CA GLN A 174 -2.85 -25.35 15.97
C GLN A 174 -2.84 -25.55 17.49
N THR A 175 -1.82 -25.03 18.16
CA THR A 175 -1.65 -25.05 19.61
C THR A 175 -1.66 -23.62 20.13
N VAL A 176 -2.32 -23.39 21.26
CA VAL A 176 -2.29 -22.10 21.94
C VAL A 176 -1.05 -22.04 22.86
N PRO A 177 -0.40 -20.87 22.97
CA PRO A 177 0.60 -20.63 24.02
C PRO A 177 0.02 -20.93 25.39
N LEU A 178 0.79 -21.60 26.25
CA LEU A 178 0.35 -21.97 27.61
C LEU A 178 0.63 -20.87 28.64
N SER A 179 1.51 -19.92 28.30
CA SER A 179 1.82 -18.73 29.08
C SER A 179 2.27 -17.60 28.15
N MET A 180 2.30 -16.37 28.67
CA MET A 180 2.83 -15.21 27.95
C MET A 180 4.31 -15.35 27.54
N ASP A 181 5.07 -16.24 28.18
CA ASP A 181 6.48 -16.48 27.85
C ASP A 181 6.66 -17.15 26.47
N GLU A 182 5.62 -17.79 25.96
CA GLU A 182 5.55 -18.48 24.67
C GLU A 182 4.87 -17.63 23.57
N GLU A 183 4.46 -16.40 23.89
CA GLU A 183 3.78 -15.49 22.97
C GLU A 183 4.76 -14.55 22.24
N GLY A 184 4.45 -14.22 20.98
CA GLY A 184 5.32 -13.39 20.13
C GLY A 184 6.77 -13.89 20.12
N GLY A 185 7.71 -12.96 20.36
CA GLY A 185 9.15 -13.27 20.47
C GLY A 185 9.56 -13.97 21.76
N GLY A 186 8.62 -14.31 22.65
CA GLY A 186 8.81 -14.98 23.92
C GLY A 186 9.45 -14.14 25.03
N ALA A 187 9.75 -14.78 26.17
CA ALA A 187 10.24 -14.11 27.39
C ALA A 187 11.54 -13.29 27.24
N GLN A 188 12.33 -13.55 26.19
CA GLN A 188 13.58 -12.85 25.90
C GLN A 188 13.42 -11.71 24.89
N SER A 189 12.22 -11.51 24.34
CA SER A 189 11.93 -10.37 23.46
C SER A 189 12.14 -9.06 24.21
N PHE A 190 12.68 -8.04 23.52
CA PHE A 190 12.80 -6.69 24.07
C PHE A 190 11.43 -6.01 24.29
N MET A 191 10.37 -6.57 23.70
CA MET A 191 8.99 -6.11 23.87
C MET A 191 8.21 -6.89 24.92
N PHE A 192 8.77 -7.98 25.46
CA PHE A 192 8.08 -8.79 26.46
C PHE A 192 7.69 -7.93 27.69
N PRO A 193 6.43 -7.98 28.18
CA PRO A 193 5.41 -9.00 27.90
C PRO A 193 4.41 -8.71 26.76
N SER A 194 4.65 -7.74 25.88
CA SER A 194 3.92 -7.64 24.62
C SER A 194 4.41 -8.68 23.60
N SER A 195 3.50 -9.14 22.72
CA SER A 195 3.83 -10.00 21.59
C SER A 195 4.33 -9.23 20.36
N ALA A 196 4.51 -7.90 20.45
CA ALA A 196 4.98 -7.10 19.33
C ALA A 196 6.44 -7.40 18.98
N GLU A 197 6.74 -7.39 17.69
CA GLU A 197 8.04 -7.81 17.16
C GLU A 197 8.57 -6.92 16.05
N THR A 198 9.86 -7.08 15.79
CA THR A 198 10.56 -6.56 14.60
C THR A 198 11.28 -7.73 13.92
N PRO A 199 11.45 -7.71 12.58
CA PRO A 199 11.99 -8.84 11.83
C PRO A 199 13.37 -9.35 12.28
N ASP A 200 14.19 -8.50 12.89
CA ASP A 200 15.52 -8.83 13.40
C ASP A 200 15.63 -8.74 14.92
N GLY A 201 14.51 -8.56 15.62
CA GLY A 201 14.44 -8.40 17.07
C GLY A 201 15.10 -7.12 17.59
N LYS A 202 15.42 -6.16 16.72
CA LYS A 202 16.04 -4.89 17.10
C LYS A 202 15.02 -3.74 17.14
N PRO A 203 15.30 -2.70 17.94
CA PRO A 203 14.44 -1.52 17.99
C PRO A 203 14.39 -0.78 16.65
N ILE A 204 13.24 -0.14 16.36
CA ILE A 204 13.08 0.77 15.22
C ILE A 204 13.09 2.21 15.74
N PHE A 205 13.74 3.12 15.04
CA PHE A 205 13.82 4.53 15.43
C PHE A 205 12.41 5.16 15.59
N SER A 206 12.25 5.97 16.64
CA SER A 206 10.96 6.60 16.99
C SER A 206 10.38 7.44 15.85
N GLU A 207 11.25 8.09 15.08
CA GLU A 207 10.97 8.97 13.96
C GLU A 207 10.06 8.31 12.92
N PHE A 208 10.23 6.99 12.73
CA PHE A 208 9.40 6.19 11.84
C PHE A 208 7.90 6.25 12.17
N PHE A 209 7.56 6.30 13.46
CA PHE A 209 6.17 6.34 13.91
C PHE A 209 5.63 7.76 14.00
N MET A 210 6.50 8.78 13.94
CA MET A 210 6.17 10.18 14.19
C MET A 210 5.92 11.02 12.92
N SER A 211 5.95 10.39 11.74
CA SER A 211 5.94 11.06 10.45
C SER A 211 4.58 11.12 9.75
N SER A 212 3.46 10.97 10.49
CA SER A 212 2.08 11.03 9.93
C SER A 212 1.80 12.29 9.10
N GLU A 213 2.40 13.44 9.42
CA GLU A 213 2.27 14.68 8.64
C GLU A 213 2.74 14.50 7.18
N SER A 214 3.69 13.59 6.93
CA SER A 214 4.13 13.29 5.57
C SER A 214 3.00 12.71 4.71
N CYS A 215 2.10 11.93 5.33
CA CYS A 215 0.94 11.32 4.67
C CYS A 215 -0.12 12.37 4.31
N ARG A 216 -0.26 13.43 5.11
CA ARG A 216 -1.24 14.51 4.94
C ARG A 216 -1.16 15.18 3.56
N ARG A 217 0.02 15.24 2.95
CA ARG A 217 0.23 15.82 1.60
C ARG A 217 -0.64 15.17 0.52
N CYS A 218 -0.94 13.88 0.67
CA CYS A 218 -1.75 13.10 -0.27
C CYS A 218 -3.08 12.61 0.33
N HIS A 219 -3.17 12.55 1.67
CA HIS A 219 -4.27 11.96 2.42
C HIS A 219 -4.83 12.94 3.46
N ARG A 220 -5.06 14.19 3.07
CA ARG A 220 -5.49 15.27 3.97
C ARG A 220 -6.72 14.89 4.78
N ASP A 221 -7.81 14.47 4.13
CA ASP A 221 -9.06 14.18 4.85
C ASP A 221 -8.90 13.02 5.85
N ILE A 222 -8.06 12.02 5.52
CA ILE A 222 -7.80 10.87 6.41
C ILE A 222 -6.93 11.30 7.59
N TYR A 223 -5.92 12.14 7.34
CA TYR A 223 -5.07 12.69 8.39
C TYR A 223 -5.89 13.55 9.36
N ASP A 224 -6.73 14.44 8.85
CA ASP A 224 -7.57 15.32 9.66
C ASP A 224 -8.57 14.49 10.50
N GLN A 225 -9.14 13.40 9.95
CA GLN A 225 -9.97 12.45 10.71
C GLN A 225 -9.19 11.67 11.79
N TRP A 226 -7.99 11.17 11.44
CA TRP A 226 -7.13 10.44 12.38
C TRP A 226 -6.71 11.32 13.55
N GLN A 227 -6.43 12.60 13.31
CA GLN A 227 -6.03 13.57 14.33
C GLN A 227 -7.05 13.68 15.48
N SER A 228 -8.34 13.49 15.20
CA SER A 228 -9.42 13.46 16.20
C SER A 228 -9.61 12.09 16.87
N SER A 229 -9.00 11.03 16.35
CA SER A 229 -9.30 9.65 16.76
C SER A 229 -8.65 9.25 18.08
N MET A 230 -9.25 8.28 18.76
CA MET A 230 -8.65 7.63 19.93
C MET A 230 -7.32 6.93 19.62
N HIS A 231 -7.06 6.57 18.36
CA HIS A 231 -5.75 6.05 17.95
C HIS A 231 -4.68 7.15 17.99
N HIS A 232 -4.99 8.38 17.55
CA HIS A 232 -4.08 9.51 17.76
C HIS A 232 -3.89 9.78 19.25
N PHE A 233 -4.95 9.70 20.06
CA PHE A 233 -4.89 9.88 21.52
C PHE A 233 -4.61 8.59 22.30
N ALA A 234 -3.86 7.65 21.72
CA ALA A 234 -3.61 6.35 22.35
C ALA A 234 -2.50 6.38 23.40
N SER A 235 -1.62 7.37 23.39
CA SER A 235 -0.41 7.41 24.23
C SER A 235 -0.54 8.51 25.31
N PHE A 236 0.55 9.21 25.64
CA PHE A 236 0.59 10.16 26.76
C PHE A 236 -0.07 11.51 26.46
N ASN A 237 -0.59 11.69 25.24
CA ASN A 237 -1.57 12.72 24.89
C ASN A 237 -3.00 12.34 25.32
N ASN A 238 -3.16 11.30 26.14
CA ASN A 238 -4.39 10.97 26.82
C ASN A 238 -4.12 10.90 28.32
N GLN A 239 -4.72 11.84 29.07
CA GLN A 239 -4.46 11.99 30.50
C GLN A 239 -4.87 10.78 31.35
N TRP A 240 -5.90 10.03 30.93
CA TRP A 240 -6.35 8.84 31.65
C TRP A 240 -5.37 7.69 31.43
N TYR A 241 -4.97 7.45 30.18
CA TYR A 241 -3.96 6.46 29.85
C TYR A 241 -2.62 6.77 30.52
N ARG A 242 -2.14 8.01 30.37
CA ARG A 242 -0.92 8.51 31.03
C ARG A 242 -0.95 8.16 32.52
N LYS A 243 -2.04 8.51 33.22
CA LYS A 243 -2.11 8.30 34.66
C LYS A 243 -2.11 6.82 35.04
N SER A 244 -2.75 5.96 34.24
CA SER A 244 -2.71 4.51 34.44
C SER A 244 -1.29 3.95 34.31
N ILE A 245 -0.52 4.38 33.30
CA ILE A 245 0.85 3.90 33.10
C ILE A 245 1.80 4.47 34.16
N GLU A 246 1.69 5.74 34.53
CA GLU A 246 2.43 6.32 35.66
C GLU A 246 2.24 5.46 36.92
N TYR A 247 0.98 5.19 37.30
CA TYR A 247 0.66 4.40 38.49
C TYR A 247 1.18 2.96 38.39
N MET A 248 1.02 2.33 37.22
CA MET A 248 1.53 0.98 36.97
C MET A 248 3.04 0.92 37.14
N GLN A 249 3.79 1.84 36.54
CA GLN A 249 5.24 1.88 36.68
C GLN A 249 5.69 2.21 38.11
N ASP A 250 4.99 3.11 38.80
CA ASP A 250 5.26 3.46 40.20
C ASP A 250 5.05 2.25 41.14
N THR A 251 4.17 1.31 40.78
CA THR A 251 3.77 0.17 41.64
C THR A 251 4.47 -1.14 41.31
N VAL A 252 4.60 -1.48 40.01
CA VAL A 252 5.10 -2.78 39.54
C VAL A 252 6.29 -2.65 38.57
N GLY A 253 6.81 -1.43 38.39
CA GLY A 253 7.98 -1.15 37.56
C GLY A 253 7.66 -1.03 36.06
N ILE A 254 8.71 -0.71 35.29
CA ILE A 254 8.56 -0.36 33.86
C ILE A 254 8.22 -1.56 32.97
N LYS A 255 8.74 -2.76 33.28
CA LYS A 255 8.66 -3.92 32.38
C LYS A 255 7.21 -4.36 32.11
N PRO A 256 6.32 -4.51 33.12
CA PRO A 256 4.91 -4.82 32.89
C PRO A 256 4.20 -3.84 31.95
N SER A 257 4.58 -2.55 31.94
CA SER A 257 3.94 -1.53 31.08
C SER A 257 4.19 -1.73 29.59
N LEU A 258 5.17 -2.55 29.19
CA LEU A 258 5.42 -2.88 27.78
C LEU A 258 4.27 -3.68 27.16
N TRP A 259 3.46 -4.38 27.97
CA TRP A 259 2.20 -4.98 27.52
C TRP A 259 1.25 -3.92 26.93
N CYS A 260 1.13 -2.77 27.60
CA CYS A 260 0.37 -1.62 27.09
C CYS A 260 1.08 -1.01 25.86
N GLY A 261 2.40 -0.84 25.96
CA GLY A 261 3.21 -0.19 24.94
C GLY A 261 3.21 -0.89 23.59
N GLY A 262 2.90 -2.20 23.55
CA GLY A 262 2.71 -2.97 22.32
C GLY A 262 1.48 -2.60 21.50
N CYS A 263 0.52 -1.88 22.08
CA CYS A 263 -0.71 -1.45 21.40
C CYS A 263 -0.94 0.07 21.46
N HIS A 264 -0.26 0.79 22.37
CA HIS A 264 -0.50 2.22 22.62
C HIS A 264 0.68 3.13 22.24
N ASP A 265 1.92 2.65 22.45
CA ASP A 265 3.10 3.52 22.55
C ASP A 265 4.20 3.16 21.55
N HIS A 266 3.87 2.77 20.32
CA HIS A 266 4.86 2.23 19.36
C HIS A 266 6.09 3.13 19.15
N ALA A 267 5.91 4.45 19.16
CA ALA A 267 7.00 5.41 19.02
C ALA A 267 8.01 5.37 20.18
N LEU A 268 7.61 4.89 21.36
CA LEU A 268 8.48 4.73 22.52
C LEU A 268 8.89 3.26 22.73
N SER A 269 7.94 2.32 22.65
CA SER A 269 8.14 0.91 23.02
C SER A 269 8.97 0.17 21.96
N ILE A 270 8.60 0.26 20.68
CA ILE A 270 9.35 -0.34 19.57
C ILE A 270 10.71 0.37 19.38
N ALA A 271 10.82 1.62 19.81
CA ALA A 271 12.07 2.39 19.84
C ALA A 271 12.96 2.13 21.06
N ASN A 272 12.58 1.17 21.92
CA ASN A 272 13.35 0.77 23.09
C ASN A 272 13.55 1.91 24.12
N GLN A 273 12.63 2.87 24.18
CA GLN A 273 12.64 3.98 25.14
C GLN A 273 11.92 3.59 26.44
N MET A 274 10.74 2.95 26.36
CA MET A 274 9.98 2.51 27.56
C MET A 274 10.71 1.43 28.38
N GLN A 275 11.60 0.69 27.74
CA GLN A 275 12.45 -0.33 28.34
C GLN A 275 13.59 0.29 29.18
N LYS A 276 13.97 1.53 28.87
CA LYS A 276 15.16 2.19 29.44
C LYS A 276 14.81 3.29 30.43
N PHE A 277 13.72 4.01 30.18
CA PHE A 277 13.35 5.19 30.95
C PHE A 277 11.97 5.03 31.56
N PRO A 278 11.79 5.42 32.84
CA PRO A 278 10.47 5.64 33.42
C PRO A 278 9.66 6.61 32.55
N ILE A 279 8.35 6.38 32.45
CA ILE A 279 7.50 7.13 31.53
C ILE A 279 7.39 8.59 31.91
N ARG A 280 7.47 8.91 33.22
CA ARG A 280 7.47 10.28 33.73
C ARG A 280 8.59 11.14 33.14
N ASP A 281 9.70 10.52 32.71
CA ASP A 281 10.84 11.23 32.12
C ASP A 281 10.65 11.49 30.61
N ILE A 282 9.77 10.74 29.94
CA ILE A 282 9.64 10.72 28.48
C ILE A 282 8.22 10.96 27.95
N GLU A 283 7.21 11.03 28.80
CA GLU A 283 5.79 11.19 28.42
C GLU A 283 5.52 12.50 27.66
N ASN A 284 6.26 13.56 27.98
CA ASN A 284 6.10 14.88 27.37
C ASN A 284 6.98 15.06 26.12
N THR A 285 7.71 14.02 25.69
CA THR A 285 8.46 14.05 24.43
C THR A 285 7.53 13.97 23.23
N ARG A 286 8.02 14.34 22.04
CA ARG A 286 7.25 14.18 20.80
C ARG A 286 6.79 12.73 20.59
N ALA A 287 7.64 11.75 20.91
CA ALA A 287 7.31 10.34 20.77
C ALA A 287 6.22 9.91 21.78
N GLY A 288 6.26 10.41 23.02
CA GLY A 288 5.22 10.15 24.01
C GLY A 288 3.87 10.81 23.68
N GLN A 289 3.88 11.92 22.96
CA GLN A 289 2.66 12.60 22.52
C GLN A 289 2.15 12.14 21.15
N ASN A 290 2.77 11.12 20.54
CA ASN A 290 2.49 10.72 19.16
C ASN A 290 1.20 9.88 19.02
N GLY A 291 0.87 9.09 20.04
CA GLY A 291 -0.10 8.00 19.92
C GLY A 291 0.25 7.02 18.80
N LEU A 292 -0.79 6.43 18.20
CA LEU A 292 -0.65 5.54 17.06
C LEU A 292 -0.74 6.33 15.75
N GLY A 293 0.42 6.67 15.19
CA GLY A 293 0.54 7.28 13.86
C GLY A 293 0.12 6.36 12.71
N CYS A 294 0.12 6.86 11.48
CA CYS A 294 -0.24 6.08 10.29
C CYS A 294 0.59 4.79 10.18
N MET A 295 1.87 4.88 10.54
CA MET A 295 2.83 3.77 10.51
C MET A 295 2.55 2.71 11.57
N SER A 296 1.84 3.03 12.65
CA SER A 296 1.42 2.04 13.65
C SER A 296 0.48 0.98 13.09
N CYS A 297 -0.21 1.26 11.97
CA CYS A 297 -1.03 0.27 11.27
C CYS A 297 -0.39 -0.12 9.93
N HIS A 298 0.01 0.88 9.13
CA HIS A 298 0.42 0.65 7.75
C HIS A 298 1.85 0.11 7.58
N ALA A 299 2.66 0.08 8.65
CA ALA A 299 3.98 -0.57 8.65
C ALA A 299 3.95 -2.06 9.03
N ILE A 300 2.80 -2.56 9.49
CA ILE A 300 2.68 -3.95 9.91
C ILE A 300 2.86 -4.84 8.69
N VAL A 301 3.77 -5.80 8.78
CA VAL A 301 4.06 -6.79 7.72
C VAL A 301 3.60 -8.19 8.06
N HIS A 302 3.29 -8.45 9.33
CA HIS A 302 2.73 -9.71 9.80
C HIS A 302 1.85 -9.48 11.03
N VAL A 303 0.78 -10.26 11.15
CA VAL A 303 -0.03 -10.41 12.35
C VAL A 303 -0.03 -11.89 12.68
N ASP A 304 0.39 -12.25 13.89
CA ASP A 304 0.73 -13.63 14.23
C ASP A 304 -0.52 -14.51 14.24
N SER A 305 -1.59 -14.01 14.88
CA SER A 305 -2.85 -14.73 15.04
C SER A 305 -3.96 -13.80 15.53
N SER A 306 -5.16 -14.35 15.68
CA SER A 306 -6.29 -13.68 16.34
C SER A 306 -6.30 -13.84 17.87
N MET A 307 -5.15 -14.14 18.49
CA MET A 307 -5.03 -14.30 19.94
C MET A 307 -4.82 -12.97 20.67
N GLY A 308 -4.33 -11.94 19.96
CA GLY A 308 -4.21 -10.58 20.47
C GLY A 308 -2.83 -10.22 21.01
N GLN A 309 -2.78 -9.46 22.11
CA GLN A 309 -1.54 -9.13 22.87
C GLN A 309 -0.50 -8.30 22.11
N GLY A 310 -0.91 -7.59 21.07
CA GLY A 310 0.00 -6.87 20.19
C GLY A 310 0.84 -7.80 19.32
N GLY A 311 0.35 -8.99 18.96
CA GLY A 311 1.04 -9.95 18.08
C GLY A 311 1.17 -9.46 16.63
N ILE A 312 2.02 -8.46 16.43
CA ILE A 312 2.27 -7.77 15.17
C ILE A 312 3.77 -7.55 14.95
N THR A 313 4.19 -7.70 13.70
CA THR A 313 5.57 -7.42 13.28
C THR A 313 5.64 -6.13 12.46
N PHE A 314 6.49 -5.19 12.88
CA PHE A 314 6.76 -3.93 12.18
C PHE A 314 8.00 -4.02 11.30
N GLU A 315 7.92 -3.59 10.06
CA GLU A 315 9.09 -3.47 9.19
C GLU A 315 9.21 -2.04 8.64
N TYR A 316 10.41 -1.48 8.74
CA TYR A 316 10.73 -0.19 8.15
C TYR A 316 10.92 -0.34 6.63
N PRO A 317 10.03 0.21 5.77
CA PRO A 317 10.24 0.16 4.34
C PRO A 317 11.34 1.17 3.98
N LYS A 318 12.48 0.71 3.46
CA LYS A 318 13.64 1.57 3.12
C LYS A 318 13.32 2.81 2.28
N LEU A 319 12.29 2.75 1.42
CA LEU A 319 11.88 3.90 0.60
C LEU A 319 11.10 4.98 1.38
N ALA A 320 10.67 4.70 2.62
CA ALA A 320 10.00 5.67 3.48
C ALA A 320 10.92 6.85 3.83
N GLU A 321 12.25 6.65 3.91
CA GLU A 321 13.23 7.73 4.13
C GLU A 321 13.13 8.83 3.06
N LEU A 322 12.74 8.48 1.83
CA LEU A 322 12.56 9.44 0.75
C LEU A 322 11.32 10.32 0.98
N ALA A 323 10.25 9.75 1.54
CA ALA A 323 9.02 10.47 1.86
C ALA A 323 9.22 11.49 3.00
N GLU A 324 10.13 11.16 3.92
CA GLU A 324 10.48 11.93 5.12
C GLU A 324 11.66 12.89 4.91
N SER A 325 12.31 12.85 3.73
CA SER A 325 13.48 13.67 3.44
C SER A 325 13.20 15.16 3.61
N ASN A 326 14.09 15.89 4.27
CA ASN A 326 13.99 17.35 4.35
C ASN A 326 14.28 18.06 3.02
N ASN A 327 14.95 17.38 2.08
CA ASN A 327 15.30 17.94 0.77
C ASN A 327 14.04 18.15 -0.09
N PRO A 328 13.69 19.39 -0.50
CA PRO A 328 12.50 19.67 -1.29
C PRO A 328 12.47 18.93 -2.63
N LEU A 329 13.63 18.76 -3.28
CA LEU A 329 13.73 18.06 -4.56
C LEU A 329 13.44 16.56 -4.40
N LEU A 330 14.01 15.92 -3.37
CA LEU A 330 13.77 14.51 -3.10
C LEU A 330 12.30 14.25 -2.76
N ARG A 331 11.67 15.12 -1.95
CA ARG A 331 10.23 15.04 -1.68
C ARG A 331 9.38 15.23 -2.93
N PHE A 332 9.72 16.19 -3.79
CA PHE A 332 9.01 16.40 -5.04
C PHE A 332 9.11 15.16 -5.95
N LEU A 333 10.31 14.60 -6.10
CA LEU A 333 10.52 13.39 -6.91
C LEU A 333 9.77 12.18 -6.33
N HIS A 334 9.78 12.02 -5.01
CA HIS A 334 8.99 11.00 -4.32
C HIS A 334 7.49 11.18 -4.58
N ASP A 335 6.95 12.37 -4.32
CA ASP A 335 5.51 12.63 -4.45
C ASP A 335 5.05 12.52 -5.91
N TYR A 336 5.90 12.91 -6.86
CA TYR A 336 5.68 12.69 -8.29
C TYR A 336 5.68 11.20 -8.65
N ASP A 337 6.66 10.42 -8.18
CA ASP A 337 6.73 8.99 -8.45
C ASP A 337 5.52 8.24 -7.87
N VAL A 338 5.13 8.54 -6.64
CA VAL A 338 3.94 7.93 -6.02
C VAL A 338 2.66 8.27 -6.81
N LYS A 339 2.52 9.51 -7.31
CA LYS A 339 1.39 9.89 -8.16
C LYS A 339 1.47 9.24 -9.55
N LEU A 340 2.65 9.20 -10.14
CA LEU A 340 2.90 8.60 -11.43
C LEU A 340 2.55 7.12 -11.38
N ASN A 341 3.07 6.37 -10.40
CA ASN A 341 2.82 4.95 -10.22
C ASN A 341 2.50 4.62 -8.74
N PRO A 342 1.23 4.69 -8.32
CA PRO A 342 0.86 4.45 -6.91
C PRO A 342 0.87 2.97 -6.49
N LYS A 343 1.13 2.03 -7.42
CA LYS A 343 1.05 0.59 -7.14
C LYS A 343 2.04 0.13 -6.05
N PRO A 344 3.34 0.49 -6.09
CA PRO A 344 4.30 0.16 -5.04
C PRO A 344 3.93 0.76 -3.69
N HIS A 345 3.57 2.04 -3.65
CA HIS A 345 3.13 2.72 -2.44
C HIS A 345 1.95 1.97 -1.79
N ARG A 346 0.90 1.66 -2.57
CA ARG A 346 -0.25 0.89 -2.07
C ARG A 346 0.15 -0.49 -1.56
N ASN A 347 1.02 -1.20 -2.26
CA ASN A 347 1.44 -2.55 -1.85
C ASN A 347 2.34 -2.52 -0.60
N ALA A 348 3.09 -1.44 -0.39
CA ALA A 348 3.88 -1.20 0.81
C ALA A 348 3.01 -0.94 2.04
N PHE A 349 1.93 -0.17 1.91
CA PHE A 349 1.13 0.27 3.07
C PHE A 349 -0.22 -0.43 3.24
N LEU A 350 -0.72 -1.16 2.25
CA LEU A 350 -2.02 -1.83 2.30
C LEU A 350 -1.91 -3.32 2.02
N LYS A 351 -1.60 -4.09 3.07
CA LYS A 351 -1.55 -5.56 3.02
C LYS A 351 -2.95 -6.18 2.91
N PRO A 352 -3.08 -7.42 2.39
CA PRO A 352 -4.31 -8.19 2.40
C PRO A 352 -5.13 -8.10 3.70
N PHE A 353 -4.51 -8.26 4.86
CA PHE A 353 -5.21 -8.20 6.15
C PHE A 353 -5.82 -6.84 6.52
N HIS A 354 -5.47 -5.75 5.82
CA HIS A 354 -6.13 -4.45 6.01
C HIS A 354 -7.45 -4.32 5.23
N ARG A 355 -7.73 -5.21 4.27
CA ARG A 355 -8.82 -5.02 3.29
C ARG A 355 -9.63 -6.25 2.93
N LEU A 356 -9.10 -7.45 3.22
CA LEU A 356 -9.83 -8.68 2.97
C LEU A 356 -10.81 -8.93 4.13
N PRO A 357 -12.13 -9.03 3.88
CA PRO A 357 -13.14 -9.10 4.93
C PRO A 357 -12.93 -10.23 5.95
N ASP A 358 -12.30 -11.33 5.54
CA ASP A 358 -12.01 -12.50 6.35
C ASP A 358 -10.75 -12.38 7.22
N GLN A 359 -9.96 -11.32 7.05
CA GLN A 359 -8.72 -11.07 7.79
C GLN A 359 -8.73 -9.76 8.60
N VAL A 360 -9.56 -8.79 8.21
CA VAL A 360 -9.66 -7.49 8.87
C VAL A 360 -9.96 -7.63 10.38
N PRO A 361 -10.94 -8.45 10.81
CA PRO A 361 -11.19 -8.64 12.24
C PRO A 361 -9.98 -9.17 13.01
N GLN A 362 -9.22 -10.10 12.43
CA GLN A 362 -8.03 -10.68 13.04
C GLN A 362 -6.90 -9.64 13.11
N PHE A 363 -6.77 -8.78 12.10
CA PHE A 363 -5.87 -7.63 12.17
C PHE A 363 -6.20 -6.72 13.35
N CYS A 364 -7.48 -6.33 13.50
CA CYS A 364 -7.92 -5.51 14.63
C CYS A 364 -7.69 -6.23 15.98
N SER A 365 -7.91 -7.54 16.02
CA SER A 365 -7.77 -8.34 17.24
C SER A 365 -6.37 -8.31 17.86
N ALA A 366 -5.32 -8.02 17.07
CA ALA A 366 -3.97 -7.86 17.59
C ALA A 366 -3.94 -6.88 18.78
N CYS A 367 -4.65 -5.75 18.67
CA CYS A 367 -4.77 -4.76 19.74
C CYS A 367 -6.13 -4.84 20.46
N HIS A 368 -7.21 -5.26 19.78
CA HIS A 368 -8.59 -5.31 20.29
C HIS A 368 -8.96 -6.62 21.03
N LYS A 369 -7.96 -7.45 21.34
CA LYS A 369 -8.10 -8.63 22.18
C LYS A 369 -6.87 -8.75 23.05
N VAL A 370 -7.08 -8.77 24.36
CA VAL A 370 -5.98 -8.86 25.30
C VAL A 370 -6.30 -9.78 26.48
N HIS A 371 -5.27 -10.14 27.21
CA HIS A 371 -5.31 -10.80 28.49
C HIS A 371 -4.10 -10.39 29.32
N LEU A 372 -4.21 -10.53 30.63
CA LEU A 372 -3.12 -10.33 31.55
C LEU A 372 -2.73 -11.68 32.11
N ASP A 373 -1.45 -11.89 32.36
CA ASP A 373 -0.94 -13.07 33.07
C ASP A 373 0.14 -12.65 34.07
N VAL A 374 0.77 -13.62 34.72
CA VAL A 374 1.78 -13.45 35.76
C VAL A 374 2.85 -12.38 35.43
N PRO A 375 3.39 -12.28 34.19
CA PRO A 375 4.37 -11.23 33.86
C PRO A 375 3.85 -9.80 33.95
N VAL A 376 2.53 -9.59 33.90
CA VAL A 376 1.88 -8.27 33.94
C VAL A 376 1.24 -8.00 35.29
N ASN A 377 0.53 -8.98 35.86
CA ASN A 377 -0.32 -8.80 37.03
C ASN A 377 0.15 -9.53 38.30
N HIS A 378 1.23 -10.33 38.22
CA HIS A 378 1.77 -11.12 39.33
C HIS A 378 0.78 -12.06 40.03
N TYR A 379 -0.28 -12.48 39.34
CA TYR A 379 -1.34 -13.30 39.93
C TYR A 379 -1.65 -14.54 39.09
N ARG A 380 -2.41 -14.37 38.00
CA ARG A 380 -2.85 -15.45 37.12
C ARG A 380 -3.34 -14.89 35.80
N TRP A 381 -3.60 -15.78 34.86
CA TRP A 381 -4.29 -15.45 33.63
C TRP A 381 -5.68 -14.86 33.90
N ILE A 382 -5.93 -13.66 33.39
CA ILE A 382 -7.22 -12.96 33.43
C ILE A 382 -7.50 -12.38 32.05
N ARG A 383 -8.72 -12.59 31.56
CA ARG A 383 -9.20 -11.98 30.33
C ARG A 383 -9.30 -10.46 30.51
N GLY A 384 -8.60 -9.71 29.67
CA GLY A 384 -8.82 -8.26 29.53
C GLY A 384 -9.98 -7.99 28.56
N PHE A 385 -10.01 -6.82 27.91
CA PHE A 385 -11.02 -6.58 26.89
C PHE A 385 -10.81 -7.53 25.68
N ASN A 386 -11.91 -7.90 25.04
CA ASN A 386 -11.92 -8.89 23.96
C ASN A 386 -13.09 -8.63 23.04
N ASP A 387 -12.91 -7.66 22.16
CA ASP A 387 -13.94 -7.26 21.22
C ASP A 387 -14.05 -8.26 20.07
N TYR A 388 -12.94 -8.90 19.69
CA TYR A 388 -12.89 -9.85 18.59
C TYR A 388 -13.75 -11.09 18.85
N ASP A 389 -13.59 -11.78 20.00
CA ASP A 389 -14.36 -13.00 20.25
C ASP A 389 -15.86 -12.66 20.47
N ASN A 390 -16.15 -11.51 21.08
CA ASN A 390 -17.51 -11.01 21.24
C ASN A 390 -18.17 -10.71 19.89
N TRP A 391 -17.46 -10.02 18.99
CA TRP A 391 -17.90 -9.80 17.61
C TRP A 391 -18.10 -11.13 16.90
N GLN A 392 -17.11 -12.04 16.96
CA GLN A 392 -17.17 -13.34 16.29
C GLN A 392 -18.37 -14.17 16.75
N ALA A 393 -18.65 -14.20 18.05
CA ALA A 393 -19.78 -14.93 18.62
C ALA A 393 -21.15 -14.27 18.38
N SER A 394 -21.18 -12.99 17.99
CA SER A 394 -22.41 -12.27 17.66
C SER A 394 -22.98 -12.67 16.28
N GLY A 395 -24.25 -12.33 16.02
CA GLY A 395 -24.83 -12.49 14.69
C GLY A 395 -24.29 -11.47 13.69
N VAL A 396 -23.65 -10.38 14.16
CA VAL A 396 -23.03 -9.36 13.30
C VAL A 396 -21.91 -9.94 12.46
N SER A 397 -21.09 -10.85 13.02
CA SER A 397 -20.05 -11.53 12.25
C SER A 397 -20.59 -12.51 11.20
N GLY A 398 -21.86 -12.93 11.33
CA GLY A 398 -22.43 -14.06 10.60
C GLY A 398 -21.91 -15.44 11.03
N GLN A 399 -21.02 -15.51 12.02
CA GLN A 399 -20.40 -16.75 12.52
C GLN A 399 -21.03 -17.25 13.84
N GLY A 400 -21.69 -16.34 14.58
CA GLY A 400 -22.32 -16.68 15.85
C GLY A 400 -23.50 -17.63 15.70
N ALA A 401 -23.37 -18.87 16.15
CA ALA A 401 -24.44 -19.87 16.07
C ALA A 401 -25.56 -19.67 17.10
N ARG A 402 -25.33 -18.86 18.15
CA ARG A 402 -26.24 -18.66 19.27
C ARG A 402 -26.73 -17.21 19.40
N SER A 403 -26.66 -16.43 18.32
CA SER A 403 -27.08 -15.04 18.41
C SER A 403 -28.59 -14.91 18.38
N PHE A 404 -29.13 -13.98 19.16
CA PHE A 404 -30.54 -13.64 19.16
C PHE A 404 -30.91 -12.68 18.01
N TYR A 405 -29.92 -12.01 17.42
CA TYR A 405 -30.10 -11.04 16.34
C TYR A 405 -29.05 -11.25 15.25
N TYR A 406 -29.51 -11.28 13.99
CA TYR A 406 -28.66 -11.31 12.81
C TYR A 406 -28.99 -10.10 11.93
N PRO A 407 -28.02 -9.22 11.63
CA PRO A 407 -28.25 -8.17 10.65
C PRO A 407 -28.50 -8.78 9.26
N PRO A 408 -29.12 -8.02 8.33
CA PRO A 408 -29.37 -8.50 6.96
C PRO A 408 -28.12 -8.96 6.21
N LYS A 409 -26.95 -8.44 6.58
CA LYS A 409 -25.65 -8.85 6.05
C LYS A 409 -24.64 -8.91 7.20
N PRO A 410 -23.77 -9.92 7.23
CA PRO A 410 -22.62 -9.92 8.13
C PRO A 410 -21.76 -8.66 7.93
N GLN A 411 -21.24 -8.13 9.02
CA GLN A 411 -20.38 -6.95 9.07
C GLN A 411 -19.11 -7.26 9.87
N ASN A 412 -18.02 -6.61 9.50
CA ASN A 412 -16.74 -6.65 10.21
C ASN A 412 -16.44 -5.32 10.92
N CYS A 413 -15.28 -5.23 11.57
CA CYS A 413 -14.86 -4.07 12.34
C CYS A 413 -14.89 -2.76 11.54
N VAL A 414 -14.44 -2.77 10.28
CA VAL A 414 -14.32 -1.55 9.47
C VAL A 414 -15.65 -1.10 8.88
N ASP A 415 -16.63 -2.00 8.79
CA ASP A 415 -17.97 -1.63 8.31
C ASP A 415 -18.66 -0.64 9.26
N CYS A 416 -18.38 -0.75 10.57
CA CYS A 416 -18.92 0.13 11.60
C CYS A 416 -17.92 1.19 12.09
N HIS A 417 -16.66 0.83 12.32
CA HIS A 417 -15.66 1.76 12.91
C HIS A 417 -14.88 2.57 11.88
N MET A 418 -14.96 2.22 10.60
CA MET A 418 -14.36 2.98 9.51
C MET A 418 -15.33 3.16 8.34
N PRO A 419 -16.53 3.72 8.58
CA PRO A 419 -17.57 3.81 7.55
C PRO A 419 -17.09 4.62 6.35
N LEU A 420 -17.69 4.38 5.19
CA LEU A 420 -17.35 5.12 3.97
C LEU A 420 -17.85 6.56 4.07
N VAL A 421 -16.91 7.51 3.98
CA VAL A 421 -17.17 8.95 4.01
C VAL A 421 -16.65 9.60 2.73
N ARG A 422 -17.27 10.72 2.34
CA ARG A 422 -16.84 11.45 1.14
C ARG A 422 -15.43 12.00 1.34
N SER A 423 -14.59 11.90 0.31
CA SER A 423 -13.22 12.42 0.35
C SER A 423 -12.67 12.72 -1.04
N GLY A 424 -11.88 13.79 -1.11
CA GLY A 424 -11.13 14.20 -2.30
C GLY A 424 -9.74 13.57 -2.40
N ASN A 425 -9.31 12.79 -1.40
CA ASN A 425 -7.96 12.21 -1.35
C ASN A 425 -7.65 11.35 -2.58
N PHE A 426 -6.40 11.32 -3.04
CA PHE A 426 -5.99 10.64 -4.28
C PHE A 426 -6.31 9.13 -4.31
N GLY A 427 -6.39 8.50 -3.12
CA GLY A 427 -6.73 7.09 -2.95
C GLY A 427 -8.22 6.76 -2.92
N ASN A 428 -9.12 7.75 -3.04
CA ASN A 428 -10.56 7.53 -2.92
C ASN A 428 -11.09 6.55 -3.98
N THR A 429 -12.11 5.78 -3.61
CA THR A 429 -12.85 4.92 -4.53
C THR A 429 -14.23 5.52 -4.73
N LYS A 430 -14.53 5.98 -5.96
CA LYS A 430 -15.80 6.63 -6.31
C LYS A 430 -16.14 7.84 -5.41
N GLY A 431 -15.14 8.59 -4.96
CA GLY A 431 -15.31 9.76 -4.08
C GLY A 431 -15.41 9.42 -2.59
N PHE A 432 -15.14 8.17 -2.19
CA PHE A 432 -15.21 7.73 -0.80
C PHE A 432 -13.90 7.12 -0.29
N VAL A 433 -13.66 7.28 1.00
CA VAL A 433 -12.60 6.61 1.77
C VAL A 433 -13.22 6.02 3.04
N HIS A 434 -12.54 5.07 3.65
CA HIS A 434 -12.88 4.61 5.00
C HIS A 434 -12.51 5.71 6.01
N SER A 435 -13.45 6.09 6.88
CA SER A 435 -13.21 7.06 7.94
C SER A 435 -12.11 6.59 8.87
N HIS A 436 -11.22 7.50 9.27
CA HIS A 436 -10.20 7.25 10.28
C HIS A 436 -10.49 7.96 11.60
N ARG A 437 -11.75 8.38 11.84
CA ARG A 437 -12.18 8.94 13.13
C ARG A 437 -12.28 7.87 14.23
N PHE A 438 -12.60 6.62 13.84
CA PHE A 438 -12.85 5.51 14.76
C PHE A 438 -13.82 5.88 15.88
N ALA A 439 -14.88 6.62 15.54
CA ALA A 439 -15.92 7.00 16.50
C ALA A 439 -16.55 5.75 17.11
N ALA A 440 -16.66 5.75 18.42
CA ALA A 440 -17.11 4.64 19.25
C ALA A 440 -17.74 5.23 20.53
N ALA A 441 -17.46 4.71 21.73
CA ALA A 441 -18.14 5.16 22.95
C ALA A 441 -17.42 6.28 23.75
N ASN A 442 -16.22 6.71 23.34
CA ASN A 442 -15.41 7.64 24.15
C ASN A 442 -15.71 9.10 23.81
N THR A 443 -16.48 9.78 24.66
CA THR A 443 -16.68 11.24 24.60
C THR A 443 -15.73 12.01 25.51
N ALA A 444 -15.09 11.35 26.49
CA ALA A 444 -14.29 12.02 27.51
C ALA A 444 -13.02 12.68 26.91
N VAL A 445 -12.27 11.94 26.09
CA VAL A 445 -11.05 12.45 25.44
C VAL A 445 -11.34 13.60 24.50
N PRO A 446 -12.22 13.47 23.48
CA PRO A 446 -12.50 14.59 22.59
C PRO A 446 -13.05 15.80 23.36
N THR A 447 -13.89 15.61 24.39
CA THR A 447 -14.35 16.71 25.26
C THR A 447 -13.20 17.43 25.96
N SER A 448 -12.20 16.70 26.50
CA SER A 448 -11.04 17.32 27.17
C SER A 448 -10.14 18.14 26.24
N TYR A 449 -10.21 17.87 24.94
CA TYR A 449 -9.51 18.61 23.90
C TYR A 449 -10.38 19.66 23.19
N GLY A 450 -11.67 19.78 23.57
CA GLY A 450 -12.63 20.68 22.93
C GLY A 450 -13.02 20.27 21.50
N ASP A 451 -12.84 19.01 21.13
CA ASP A 451 -13.18 18.47 19.81
C ASP A 451 -14.68 18.11 19.77
N LEU A 452 -15.52 19.11 19.54
CA LEU A 452 -16.99 18.96 19.49
C LEU A 452 -17.44 18.10 18.32
N GLU A 453 -16.74 18.14 17.18
CA GLU A 453 -17.08 17.33 16.00
C GLU A 453 -16.92 15.84 16.31
N GLN A 454 -15.82 15.46 16.97
CA GLN A 454 -15.61 14.07 17.38
C GLN A 454 -16.60 13.61 18.46
N VAL A 455 -17.07 14.51 19.33
CA VAL A 455 -18.15 14.19 20.29
C VAL A 455 -19.46 13.92 19.54
N GLU A 456 -19.83 14.77 18.58
CA GLU A 456 -21.04 14.59 17.77
C GLU A 456 -20.99 13.31 16.93
N GLU A 457 -19.83 12.93 16.40
CA GLU A 457 -19.65 11.66 15.66
C GLU A 457 -19.78 10.41 16.55
N VAL A 458 -19.66 10.56 17.88
CA VAL A 458 -19.81 9.50 18.88
C VAL A 458 -21.26 9.35 19.37
N GLU A 459 -22.03 10.46 19.41
CA GLU A 459 -23.43 10.51 19.85
C GLU A 459 -24.41 10.01 18.79
#